data_AF-A0A061HVW9-F1
#
_entry.id   AF-A0A061HVW9-F1
#
_cell.length_a   1.000
_cell.length_b   1.000
_cell.length_c   1.000
_cell.angle_alpha   90.00
_cell.angle_beta   90.00
_cell.angle_gamma   90.00
#
_symmetry.space_group_name_H-M   'P 1'
#
loop_
_entity.id
_entity.type
_entity.pdbx_description
1 polymer ?
#
loop_
_entity_poly.entity_id
_entity_poly.type
_entity_poly.pdbx_seq_one_letter_code
_entity_poly.pdbx_strand_id
1 'polypeptide(L)'
;MIQGAEESPADFLERLKEAYRMYTPYNPEDPGQATNVSMSFIWQSAPDRRNKLQRLGNLQGYTLQDLLKEAEYIFNKRETQTEREERWRKETQETLEQVLIIYRNKTLSSHL
;
A
#
# COMPACT_ATOMS: atom_id res chain seq x y z
N MET A 1 10.13 -5.70 -13.68
CA MET A 1 9.02 -4.74 -13.60
C MET A 1 9.50 -3.53 -12.79
N ILE A 2 9.10 -2.30 -13.10
CA ILE A 2 9.51 -1.11 -12.32
C ILE A 2 8.27 -0.25 -12.09
N GLN A 3 8.21 0.42 -10.94
CA GLN A 3 7.13 1.34 -10.60
C GLN A 3 7.21 2.63 -11.44
N GLY A 4 6.10 3.02 -12.06
CA GLY A 4 5.99 4.29 -12.78
C GLY A 4 6.04 5.51 -11.86
N ALA A 5 6.34 6.70 -12.40
CA ALA A 5 6.39 7.93 -11.60
C ALA A 5 5.05 8.23 -10.89
N GLU A 6 3.96 8.13 -11.67
CA GLU A 6 2.56 8.38 -11.27
C GLU A 6 1.84 7.13 -10.75
N GLU A 7 2.46 5.96 -10.79
CA GLU A 7 1.85 4.73 -10.30
C GLU A 7 1.91 4.70 -8.78
N SER A 8 0.74 4.55 -8.15
CA SER A 8 0.68 4.48 -6.69
C SER A 8 1.45 3.26 -6.18
N PRO A 9 2.03 3.32 -4.97
CA PRO A 9 2.69 2.17 -4.36
C PRO A 9 1.79 0.94 -4.20
N ALA A 10 0.49 1.14 -3.96
CA ALA A 10 -0.48 0.05 -3.84
C ALA A 10 -0.72 -0.65 -5.19
N ASP A 11 -0.97 0.11 -6.26
CA ASP A 11 -1.18 -0.44 -7.60
C ASP A 11 0.06 -1.21 -8.07
N PHE A 12 1.24 -0.66 -7.79
CA PHE A 12 2.50 -1.31 -8.07
C PHE A 12 2.69 -2.63 -7.32
N LEU A 13 2.33 -2.65 -6.02
CA LEU A 13 2.41 -3.87 -5.23
C LEU A 13 1.48 -4.95 -5.78
N GLU A 14 0.26 -4.60 -6.15
CA GLU A 14 -0.69 -5.56 -6.73
C GLU A 14 -0.14 -6.13 -8.05
N ARG A 15 0.35 -5.26 -8.95
CA ARG A 15 0.99 -5.68 -10.20
C ARG A 15 2.23 -6.55 -9.98
N LEU A 16 2.97 -6.30 -8.90
CA LEU A 16 4.12 -7.12 -8.50
C LEU A 16 3.67 -8.51 -8.06
N LYS A 17 2.63 -8.59 -7.25
CA LYS A 17 2.02 -9.86 -6.82
C LYS A 17 1.47 -10.65 -8.01
N GLU A 18 0.80 -9.98 -8.95
CA GLU A 18 0.33 -10.57 -10.20
C GLU A 18 1.49 -11.17 -11.01
N ALA A 19 2.60 -10.44 -11.14
CA ALA A 19 3.79 -10.94 -11.81
C ALA A 19 4.41 -12.15 -11.09
N TYR A 20 4.41 -12.18 -9.76
CA TYR A 20 4.84 -13.36 -9.00
C TYR A 20 3.96 -14.58 -9.30
N ARG A 21 2.63 -14.41 -9.32
CA ARG A 21 1.67 -15.47 -9.65
C ARG A 21 1.85 -16.01 -11.07
N MET A 22 2.17 -15.13 -12.02
CA MET A 22 2.23 -15.47 -13.45
C MET A 22 3.59 -16.04 -13.87
N TYR A 23 4.69 -15.52 -13.33
CA TYR A 23 6.04 -15.78 -13.84
C TYR A 23 6.95 -16.53 -12.86
N THR A 24 6.46 -16.85 -11.65
CA THR A 24 7.22 -17.61 -10.66
C THR A 24 6.35 -18.74 -10.08
N PRO A 25 6.95 -19.81 -9.55
CA PRO A 25 6.20 -20.84 -8.83
C PRO A 25 5.81 -20.42 -7.40
N TYR A 26 6.15 -19.21 -6.97
CA TYR A 26 5.99 -18.75 -5.59
C TYR A 26 4.69 -17.98 -5.39
N ASN A 27 3.93 -18.33 -4.35
CA ASN A 27 2.77 -17.55 -3.94
C ASN A 27 3.24 -16.29 -3.19
N PRO A 28 2.93 -15.06 -3.67
CA PRO A 28 3.38 -13.84 -3.00
C PRO A 28 2.67 -13.57 -1.66
N GLU A 29 1.57 -14.26 -1.34
CA GLU A 29 0.89 -14.15 -0.04
C GLU A 29 1.40 -15.16 1.00
N ASP A 30 2.31 -16.06 0.60
CA ASP A 30 2.94 -17.00 1.53
C ASP A 30 3.87 -16.23 2.49
N PRO A 31 3.72 -16.39 3.82
CA PRO A 31 4.65 -15.80 4.79
C PRO A 31 6.12 -16.12 4.51
N GLY A 32 6.42 -17.31 3.96
CA GLY A 32 7.77 -17.70 3.56
C GLY A 32 8.35 -16.88 2.40
N GLN A 33 7.50 -16.18 1.63
CA GLN A 33 7.89 -15.30 0.53
C GLN A 33 7.87 -13.82 0.91
N ALA A 34 7.41 -13.47 2.11
CA ALA A 34 7.26 -12.07 2.53
C ALA A 34 8.56 -11.26 2.36
N THR A 35 9.71 -11.82 2.74
CA THR A 35 11.00 -11.15 2.56
C THR A 35 11.34 -10.91 1.09
N ASN A 36 11.10 -11.89 0.22
CA ASN A 36 11.38 -11.78 -1.21
C ASN A 36 10.48 -10.73 -1.88
N VAL A 37 9.19 -10.73 -1.56
CA VAL A 37 8.24 -9.74 -2.08
C VAL A 37 8.60 -8.34 -1.59
N SER A 38 8.95 -8.18 -0.31
CA SER A 38 9.41 -6.90 0.25
C SER A 38 10.69 -6.39 -0.42
N MET A 39 11.67 -7.27 -0.67
CA MET A 39 12.89 -6.89 -1.39
C MET A 39 12.59 -6.46 -2.82
N SER A 40 11.76 -7.23 -3.54
CA SER A 40 11.33 -6.88 -4.90
C SER A 40 10.61 -5.54 -4.93
N PHE A 41 9.70 -5.29 -3.98
CA PHE A 41 8.99 -4.03 -3.85
C PHE A 41 9.94 -2.85 -3.68
N ILE A 42 10.95 -2.95 -2.80
CA ILE A 42 11.95 -1.89 -2.58
C ILE A 42 12.79 -1.66 -3.84
N TRP A 43 13.37 -2.72 -4.41
CA TRP A 43 14.31 -2.60 -5.53
C TRP A 43 13.65 -2.10 -6.82
N GLN A 44 12.38 -2.47 -7.02
CA GLN A 44 11.61 -2.14 -8.21
C GLN A 44 10.73 -0.89 -8.03
N SER A 45 10.69 -0.29 -6.84
CA SER A 45 10.09 1.04 -6.63
C SER A 45 10.82 2.12 -7.44
N ALA A 46 10.12 3.24 -7.71
CA ALA A 46 10.72 4.36 -8.41
C ALA A 46 11.94 4.91 -7.65
N PRO A 47 12.93 5.50 -8.34
CA PRO A 47 14.24 5.80 -7.76
C PRO A 47 14.21 6.63 -6.47
N ASP A 48 13.35 7.65 -6.39
CA ASP A 48 13.23 8.51 -5.21
C ASP A 48 12.59 7.79 -4.01
N ARG A 49 11.63 6.89 -4.26
CA ARG A 49 10.99 6.05 -3.25
C ARG A 49 11.93 4.96 -2.78
N ARG A 50 12.56 4.24 -3.70
CA ARG A 50 13.59 3.23 -3.42
C ARG A 50 14.69 3.79 -2.52
N ASN A 51 15.26 4.94 -2.88
CA ASN A 51 16.34 5.56 -2.11
C ASN A 51 15.93 5.90 -0.67
N LYS A 52 14.66 6.27 -0.45
CA LYS A 52 14.14 6.55 0.89
C LYS A 52 13.83 5.27 1.67
N LEU A 53 13.20 4.28 1.05
CA LEU A 53 12.92 2.98 1.66
C LEU A 53 14.20 2.25 2.09
N GLN A 54 15.27 2.33 1.28
CA GLN A 54 16.58 1.75 1.62
C GLN A 54 17.26 2.45 2.82
N ARG A 55 16.98 3.74 3.05
CA ARG A 55 17.57 4.52 4.15
C ARG A 55 16.90 4.27 5.50
N LEU A 56 15.80 3.53 5.55
CA LEU A 56 15.12 3.16 6.80
C LEU A 56 15.94 2.26 7.74
N GLY A 57 17.22 2.01 7.42
CA GLY A 57 18.29 1.72 8.39
C GLY A 57 18.30 0.30 8.93
N ASN A 58 17.18 -0.41 8.94
CA ASN A 58 17.07 -1.82 9.27
C ASN A 58 15.75 -2.37 8.70
N LEU A 59 15.81 -2.93 7.48
CA LEU A 59 14.67 -3.66 6.88
C LEU A 59 14.23 -4.85 7.74
N GLN A 60 15.05 -5.26 8.72
CA GLN A 60 14.88 -6.44 9.57
C GLN A 60 13.68 -6.38 10.54
N GLY A 61 12.89 -5.30 10.54
CA GLY A 61 11.65 -5.18 11.31
C GLY A 61 10.44 -4.66 10.52
N TYR A 62 10.61 -4.36 9.23
CA TYR A 62 9.53 -3.82 8.41
C TYR A 62 8.74 -4.94 7.75
N THR A 63 7.43 -4.96 7.97
CA THR A 63 6.53 -5.80 7.17
C THR A 63 6.34 -5.20 5.78
N LEU A 64 5.85 -6.01 4.84
CA LEU A 64 5.45 -5.51 3.52
C LEU A 64 4.43 -4.37 3.62
N GLN A 65 3.54 -4.42 4.61
CA GLN A 65 2.54 -3.39 4.85
C GLN A 65 3.15 -2.09 5.39
N ASP A 66 4.18 -2.18 6.23
CA ASP A 66 4.90 -0.99 6.71
C ASP A 66 5.66 -0.32 5.56
N LEU A 67 6.30 -1.11 4.69
CA LEU A 67 6.96 -0.60 3.49
C LEU A 67 5.96 0.07 2.54
N LEU A 68 4.76 -0.50 2.38
CA LEU A 68 3.70 0.08 1.57
C LEU A 68 3.27 1.45 2.13
N LYS A 69 3.01 1.54 3.43
CA LYS A 69 2.63 2.81 4.09
C LYS A 69 3.69 3.90 3.92
N GLU A 70 4.97 3.55 4.09
CA GLU A 70 6.07 4.49 3.87
C GLU A 70 6.18 4.92 2.41
N ALA A 71 6.04 3.98 1.47
CA ALA A 71 6.04 4.29 0.05
C ALA A 71 4.89 5.23 -0.33
N GLU A 72 3.68 4.99 0.19
CA GLU A 72 2.50 5.85 0.00
C GLU A 72 2.71 7.22 0.59
N TYR A 73 3.27 7.31 1.79
CA TYR A 73 3.63 8.60 2.39
C TYR A 73 4.61 9.40 1.52
N ILE A 74 5.59 8.73 0.92
CA ILE A 74 6.56 9.38 0.02
C ILE A 74 5.89 9.81 -1.28
N PHE A 75 5.02 8.97 -1.85
CA PHE A 75 4.26 9.26 -3.08
C PHE A 75 3.31 10.44 -2.88
N ASN A 76 2.51 10.43 -1.80
CA ASN A 76 1.54 11.48 -1.49
C ASN A 76 2.20 12.78 -1.00
N LYS A 77 3.50 12.75 -0.63
CA LYS A 77 4.28 13.98 -0.42
C LYS A 77 4.76 14.63 -1.71
N ARG A 78 4.70 13.93 -2.85
CA ARG A 78 4.90 14.52 -4.19
C ARG A 78 3.62 15.12 -4.74
N GLU A 79 2.44 14.57 -4.39
CA GLU A 79 1.17 15.29 -4.56
C GLU A 79 1.28 16.63 -3.83
N THR A 80 0.86 17.70 -4.48
CA THR A 80 0.89 19.03 -3.87
C THR A 80 0.06 19.00 -2.57
N GLN A 81 0.39 19.85 -1.59
CA GLN A 81 -0.28 19.85 -0.28
C GLN A 81 -1.81 19.91 -0.38
N THR A 82 -2.33 20.57 -1.42
CA THR A 82 -3.75 20.67 -1.74
C THR A 82 -4.36 19.34 -2.22
N GLU A 83 -3.71 18.64 -3.14
CA GLU A 83 -4.17 17.32 -3.62
C GLU A 83 -4.17 16.29 -2.47
N ARG A 84 -3.18 16.38 -1.58
CA ARG A 84 -3.12 15.57 -0.37
C ARG A 84 -4.29 15.83 0.59
N GLU A 85 -4.65 17.09 0.81
CA GLU A 85 -5.78 17.46 1.67
C GLU A 85 -7.12 16.98 1.08
N GLU A 86 -7.29 17.08 -0.23
CA GLU A 86 -8.50 16.61 -0.92
C GLU A 86 -8.64 15.08 -0.87
N ARG A 87 -7.56 14.34 -1.11
CA ARG A 87 -7.53 12.87 -0.96
C ARG A 87 -7.83 12.45 0.47
N TRP A 88 -7.18 13.05 1.46
CA TRP A 88 -7.43 12.75 2.88
C TRP A 88 -8.89 12.99 3.25
N ARG A 89 -9.48 14.09 2.78
CA ARG A 89 -10.91 14.38 2.98
C ARG A 89 -11.80 13.31 2.35
N LYS A 90 -11.48 12.85 1.13
CA LYS A 90 -12.26 11.83 0.43
C LYS A 90 -12.18 10.46 1.11
N GLU A 91 -10.98 10.00 1.48
CA GLU A 91 -10.77 8.74 2.20
C GLU A 91 -11.41 8.76 3.60
N THR A 92 -11.32 9.90 4.30
CA THR A 92 -11.99 10.08 5.59
C THR A 92 -13.51 10.01 5.42
N GLN A 93 -14.05 10.65 4.39
CA GLN A 93 -15.49 10.61 4.10
C GLN A 93 -15.96 9.18 3.77
N GLU A 94 -15.26 8.47 2.89
CA GLU A 94 -15.57 7.07 2.55
C GLU A 94 -15.47 6.14 3.77
N THR A 95 -14.45 6.33 4.61
CA THR A 95 -14.30 5.58 5.86
C THR A 95 -15.44 5.86 6.83
N LEU A 96 -15.81 7.13 7.01
CA LEU A 96 -16.94 7.51 7.86
C LEU A 96 -18.26 6.95 7.34
N GLU A 97 -18.48 6.96 6.03
CA GLU A 97 -19.67 6.37 5.41
C GLU A 97 -19.74 4.86 5.62
N GLN A 98 -18.63 4.14 5.43
CA GLN A 98 -18.57 2.71 5.72
C GLN A 98 -18.86 2.42 7.20
N VAL A 99 -18.26 3.19 8.10
CA VAL A 99 -18.50 3.07 9.55
C VAL A 99 -19.97 3.32 9.88
N LEU A 100 -20.58 4.36 9.33
CA LEU A 100 -22.00 4.66 9.52
C LEU A 100 -22.92 3.55 9.00
N ILE A 101 -22.60 2.96 7.85
CA ILE A 101 -23.34 1.81 7.29
C ILE A 101 -23.27 0.63 8.25
N ILE A 102 -22.10 0.33 8.81
CA ILE A 102 -21.91 -0.75 9.79
C ILE A 102 -22.77 -0.51 11.03
N TYR A 103 -22.74 0.71 11.58
CA TYR A 103 -23.56 1.05 12.75
C TYR A 103 -25.05 0.92 12.46
N ARG A 104 -25.51 1.41 11.30
CA ARG A 104 -26.91 1.32 10.89
C ARG A 104 -27.39 -0.13 10.79
N ASN A 105 -26.59 -0.98 10.16
CA ASN A 105 -26.91 -2.41 10.00
C ASN A 105 -26.96 -3.12 11.37
N LYS A 106 -26.05 -2.77 12.28
CA LYS A 106 -26.05 -3.30 13.64
C LYS A 106 -27.30 -2.89 14.43
N THR A 107 -27.75 -1.63 14.30
CA THR A 107 -28.97 -1.15 14.97
C THR A 107 -30.25 -1.75 14.40
N LEU A 108 -30.31 -1.98 13.09
CA LEU A 108 -31.46 -2.62 12.45
C LEU A 108 -31.56 -4.10 12.84
N SER A 109 -30.43 -4.78 12.99
CA SER A 109 -30.38 -6.17 13.46
C SER A 109 -30.74 -6.36 14.94
N SER A 110 -30.73 -5.29 15.75
CA SER A 110 -31.12 -5.35 17.18
C SER A 110 -32.62 -5.11 17.44
N HIS A 111 -33.41 -4.87 16.39
CA HIS A 111 -34.85 -4.62 16.47
C HIS A 111 -35.70 -5.68 15.73
N LEU A 112 -35.08 -6.81 15.37
CA LEU A 112 -35.70 -8.06 14.94
C LEU A 112 -35.39 -9.15 15.97
#